data_AF-A0A1W9MVJ8-F1
#
_entry.id   AF-A0A1W9MVJ8-F1
#
_cell.length_a   1.000
_cell.length_b   1.000
_cell.length_c   1.000
_cell.angle_alpha   90.00
_cell.angle_beta   90.00
_cell.angle_gamma   90.00
#
_symmetry.space_group_name_H-M   'P 1'
#
loop_
_entity.id
_entity.type
_entity.pdbx_description
1 polymer ?
#
loop_
_entity_poly.entity_id
_entity_poly.type
_entity_poly.pdbx_seq_one_letter_code
_entity_poly.pdbx_strand_id
1 'polypeptide(L)'
;MIYEYAVEPKVVVEWGKDRKLYCYFRDKFGVGTIRIMSEYPIYNEWRKQLFKAYNSVIDDMERQRITALIGLLTEIMITRNNSNYDSNSSWLVNAEEEDKRCPFQAILSCQNPNNNQKILSGQISNIDSDLKWSLKSQFSFKRTANEMAKIISSMLRKCNIAVFIDPYFRANQRSFREPLIAFLTEISQKCNNSNSVSLELHVSADIYNAPSFEFFRDECVKNMPNCIPKDLKILFKRWKRRNNGPDLHDRYILTDIGGITSTRGLDSDDSGSETNFILLEKQVYIHLWNDYVNDPAFDLDGTEFEIIGRRR
;
A
#
# COMPACT_ATOMS: atom_id res chain seq x y z
N MET A 1 -5.01 2.54 -5.87
CA MET A 1 -4.70 1.09 -5.85
C MET A 1 -4.31 0.78 -4.42
N ILE A 2 -4.87 -0.28 -3.82
CA ILE A 2 -4.90 -0.57 -2.37
C ILE A 2 -5.60 0.50 -1.54
N TYR A 3 -6.64 0.11 -0.82
CA TYR A 3 -7.56 1.00 -0.11
C TYR A 3 -7.77 0.52 1.32
N GLU A 4 -7.87 1.48 2.23
CA GLU A 4 -8.07 1.25 3.66
C GLU A 4 -9.56 1.17 4.00
N TYR A 5 -9.98 0.13 4.72
CA TYR A 5 -11.34 -0.02 5.22
C TYR A 5 -11.36 -0.10 6.74
N ALA A 6 -12.25 0.64 7.39
CA ALA A 6 -12.56 0.40 8.78
C ALA A 6 -13.50 -0.82 8.86
N VAL A 7 -13.22 -1.78 9.72
CA VAL A 7 -14.04 -2.98 9.86
C VAL A 7 -14.52 -3.09 11.30
N GLU A 8 -15.83 -3.02 11.50
CA GLU A 8 -16.42 -3.17 12.84
C GLU A 8 -16.12 -4.57 13.39
N PRO A 9 -15.62 -4.71 14.63
CA PRO A 9 -15.38 -6.03 15.23
C PRO A 9 -16.58 -6.98 15.14
N LYS A 10 -17.79 -6.45 15.34
CA LYS A 10 -19.03 -7.21 15.30
C LYS A 10 -19.34 -7.76 13.90
N VAL A 11 -19.02 -7.03 12.83
CA VAL A 11 -19.32 -7.49 11.46
C VAL A 11 -18.53 -8.75 11.09
N VAL A 12 -17.31 -8.88 11.61
CA VAL A 12 -16.46 -10.07 11.41
C VAL A 12 -17.10 -11.32 12.01
N VAL A 13 -17.73 -11.19 13.18
CA VAL A 13 -18.46 -12.29 13.83
C VAL A 13 -19.67 -12.70 12.97
N GLU A 14 -20.42 -11.73 12.45
CA GLU A 14 -21.56 -12.02 11.58
C GLU A 14 -21.14 -12.69 10.26
N TRP A 15 -20.01 -12.29 9.68
CA TRP A 15 -19.45 -12.98 8.51
C TRP A 15 -19.08 -14.43 8.79
N GLY A 16 -18.58 -14.75 9.97
CA GLY A 16 -18.20 -16.12 10.32
C GLY A 16 -19.39 -17.01 10.72
N LYS A 17 -20.51 -16.42 11.18
CA LYS A 17 -21.76 -17.14 11.44
C LYS A 17 -22.40 -17.67 10.16
N ASP A 18 -22.39 -16.88 9.09
CA ASP A 18 -22.95 -17.28 7.80
C ASP A 18 -21.87 -17.83 6.85
N ARG A 19 -22.04 -19.07 6.38
CA ARG A 19 -21.08 -19.72 5.46
C ARG A 19 -20.88 -18.94 4.15
N LYS A 20 -21.93 -18.34 3.59
CA LYS A 20 -21.87 -17.57 2.34
C LYS A 20 -21.09 -16.27 2.55
N LEU A 21 -21.35 -15.56 3.65
CA LEU A 21 -20.59 -14.35 4.00
C LEU A 21 -19.12 -14.69 4.22
N TYR A 22 -18.81 -15.75 4.96
CA TYR A 22 -17.43 -16.21 5.15
C TYR A 22 -16.73 -16.47 3.81
N CYS A 23 -17.32 -17.30 2.93
CA CYS A 23 -16.72 -17.61 1.63
C CYS A 23 -16.52 -16.35 0.78
N TYR A 24 -17.44 -15.39 0.88
CA TYR A 24 -17.35 -14.14 0.14
C TYR A 24 -16.20 -13.26 0.65
N PHE A 25 -16.11 -13.01 1.97
CA PHE A 25 -15.15 -12.03 2.53
C PHE A 25 -13.73 -12.58 2.69
N ARG A 26 -13.55 -13.91 2.81
CA ARG A 26 -12.24 -14.54 2.98
C ARG A 26 -11.24 -14.19 1.87
N ASP A 27 -11.71 -13.90 0.65
CA ASP A 27 -10.84 -13.64 -0.49
C ASP A 27 -10.88 -12.15 -0.92
N LYS A 28 -11.38 -11.25 -0.05
CA LYS A 28 -11.56 -9.81 -0.37
C LYS A 28 -10.57 -8.88 0.30
N PHE A 29 -9.87 -9.37 1.32
CA PHE A 29 -8.92 -8.63 2.16
C PHE A 29 -7.55 -9.28 2.18
N GLY A 30 -6.55 -8.49 2.52
CA GLY A 30 -5.18 -8.94 2.74
C GLY A 30 -4.28 -8.72 1.54
N VAL A 31 -3.07 -9.26 1.64
CA VAL A 31 -2.00 -9.08 0.65
C VAL A 31 -2.44 -9.59 -0.71
N GLY A 32 -2.11 -8.84 -1.76
CA GLY A 32 -2.53 -9.15 -3.14
C GLY A 32 -3.99 -8.83 -3.45
N THR A 33 -4.70 -8.21 -2.51
CA THR A 33 -6.03 -7.64 -2.73
C THR A 33 -5.98 -6.12 -2.68
N ILE A 34 -7.04 -5.48 -3.18
CA ILE A 34 -7.18 -4.03 -3.13
C ILE A 34 -7.67 -3.52 -1.76
N ARG A 35 -7.94 -4.39 -0.77
CA ARG A 35 -8.54 -3.98 0.51
C ARG A 35 -7.67 -4.43 1.68
N ILE A 36 -7.28 -3.47 2.51
CA ILE A 36 -6.55 -3.72 3.74
C ILE A 36 -7.36 -3.13 4.90
N MET A 37 -7.42 -3.88 6.00
CA MET A 37 -8.10 -3.42 7.20
C MET A 37 -7.29 -2.30 7.86
N SER A 38 -7.97 -1.24 8.29
CA SER A 38 -7.38 -0.26 9.19
C SER A 38 -7.24 -0.85 10.58
N GLU A 39 -6.11 -0.58 11.21
CA GLU A 39 -5.94 -0.76 12.65
C GLU A 39 -6.71 0.34 13.40
N TYR A 40 -8.05 0.26 13.37
CA TYR A 40 -8.92 1.22 14.06
C TYR A 40 -10.04 0.56 14.90
N PRO A 41 -10.11 0.84 16.22
CA PRO A 41 -9.07 1.51 17.02
C PRO A 41 -7.77 0.70 17.04
N ILE A 42 -6.77 1.11 17.84
CA ILE A 42 -5.56 0.32 18.05
C ILE A 42 -5.90 -1.17 18.25
N TYR A 43 -5.11 -2.07 17.67
CA TYR A 43 -5.49 -3.47 17.49
C TYR A 43 -5.99 -4.15 18.76
N ASN A 44 -5.35 -3.89 19.90
CA ASN A 44 -5.74 -4.47 21.18
C ASN A 44 -7.17 -4.10 21.59
N GLU A 45 -7.62 -2.88 21.31
CA GLU A 45 -8.98 -2.45 21.65
C GLU A 45 -10.00 -3.02 20.66
N TRP A 46 -9.66 -3.04 19.38
CA TRP A 46 -10.47 -3.71 18.36
C TRP A 46 -10.68 -5.20 18.71
N ARG A 47 -9.61 -5.88 19.10
CA ARG A 47 -9.62 -7.30 19.50
C ARG A 47 -10.43 -7.55 20.77
N LYS A 48 -10.40 -6.66 21.76
CA LYS A 48 -11.27 -6.78 22.96
C LYS A 48 -12.75 -6.75 22.59
N GLN A 49 -13.15 -5.83 21.71
CA GLN A 49 -14.54 -5.71 21.26
C GLN A 49 -14.97 -6.93 20.47
N LEU A 50 -14.10 -7.43 19.60
CA LEU A 50 -14.30 -8.67 18.86
C LEU A 50 -14.53 -9.85 19.82
N PHE A 51 -13.70 -10.01 20.85
CA PHE A 51 -13.83 -11.12 21.78
C PHE A 51 -15.14 -11.12 22.58
N LYS A 52 -15.65 -9.94 22.92
CA LYS A 52 -16.98 -9.82 23.56
C LYS A 52 -18.07 -10.44 22.69
N ALA A 53 -18.04 -10.21 21.37
CA ALA A 53 -18.98 -10.80 20.43
C ALA A 53 -18.67 -12.29 20.15
N TYR A 54 -17.39 -12.65 19.98
CA TYR A 54 -16.93 -14.01 19.71
C TYR A 54 -17.29 -15.00 20.84
N ASN A 55 -17.19 -14.58 22.11
CA ASN A 55 -17.48 -15.46 23.25
C ASN A 55 -18.94 -15.93 23.30
N SER A 56 -19.86 -15.23 22.64
CA SER A 56 -21.26 -15.63 22.53
C SER A 56 -21.52 -16.72 21.47
N VAL A 57 -20.52 -17.03 20.64
CA VAL A 57 -20.63 -18.03 19.58
C VAL A 57 -20.44 -19.42 20.18
N ILE A 58 -21.42 -20.31 20.01
CA ILE A 58 -21.38 -21.66 20.59
C ILE A 58 -20.86 -22.68 19.56
N ASP A 59 -21.18 -22.51 18.28
CA ASP A 59 -20.82 -23.46 17.22
C ASP A 59 -19.32 -23.43 16.89
N ASP A 60 -18.69 -24.60 16.87
CA ASP A 60 -17.25 -24.74 16.64
C ASP A 60 -16.85 -24.38 15.19
N MET A 61 -17.72 -24.66 14.21
CA MET A 61 -17.44 -24.33 12.82
C MET A 61 -17.51 -22.82 12.58
N GLU A 62 -18.47 -22.12 13.20
CA GLU A 62 -18.53 -20.66 13.24
C GLU A 62 -17.26 -20.08 13.87
N ARG A 63 -16.82 -20.62 15.02
CA ARG A 63 -15.58 -20.21 15.68
C ARG A 63 -14.35 -20.36 14.79
N GLN A 64 -14.24 -21.45 14.05
CA GLN A 64 -13.13 -21.66 13.11
C GLN A 64 -13.16 -20.65 11.97
N ARG A 65 -14.33 -20.38 11.38
CA ARG A 65 -14.49 -19.38 10.30
C ARG A 65 -14.13 -17.97 10.77
N ILE A 66 -14.61 -17.58 11.96
CA ILE A 66 -14.27 -16.27 12.53
C ILE A 66 -12.77 -16.17 12.78
N THR A 67 -12.15 -17.22 13.33
CA THR A 67 -10.69 -17.26 13.58
C THR A 67 -9.89 -17.09 12.29
N ALA A 68 -10.30 -17.76 11.21
CA ALA A 68 -9.67 -17.60 9.90
C ALA A 68 -9.82 -16.18 9.34
N LEU A 69 -10.99 -15.55 9.47
CA LEU A 69 -11.20 -14.15 9.05
C LEU A 69 -10.33 -13.18 9.86
N ILE A 70 -10.18 -13.40 11.17
CA ILE A 70 -9.29 -12.58 12.00
C ILE A 70 -7.86 -12.71 11.52
N GLY A 71 -7.37 -13.93 11.30
CA GLY A 71 -6.03 -14.17 10.79
C GLY A 71 -5.78 -13.44 9.46
N LEU A 72 -6.73 -13.51 8.53
CA LEU A 72 -6.68 -12.80 7.26
C LEU A 72 -6.63 -11.27 7.43
N LEU A 73 -7.57 -10.70 8.19
CA LEU A 73 -7.71 -9.26 8.35
C LEU A 73 -6.53 -8.63 9.09
N THR A 74 -5.87 -9.41 9.95
CA THR A 74 -4.77 -8.97 10.80
C THR A 74 -3.40 -9.36 10.26
N GLU A 75 -3.34 -10.08 9.13
CA GLU A 75 -2.07 -10.42 8.45
C GLU A 75 -1.27 -9.15 8.14
N ILE A 76 -1.96 -8.15 7.56
CA ILE A 76 -1.45 -6.79 7.38
C ILE A 76 -2.59 -5.82 7.71
N MET A 77 -2.28 -4.79 8.48
CA MET A 77 -3.18 -3.68 8.78
C MET A 77 -2.52 -2.34 8.49
N ILE A 78 -3.33 -1.36 8.11
CA ILE A 78 -2.88 0.03 7.98
C ILE A 78 -2.96 0.68 9.37
N THR A 79 -1.80 0.94 9.96
CA THR A 79 -1.69 1.59 11.28
C THR A 79 -2.10 3.06 11.21
N ARG A 80 -2.94 3.49 12.17
CA ARG A 80 -3.38 4.88 12.34
C ARG A 80 -2.79 5.51 13.59
N ASN A 81 -1.69 6.24 13.40
CA ASN A 81 -1.08 7.01 14.48
C ASN A 81 -1.99 8.16 14.92
N ASN A 82 -2.06 8.37 16.24
CA ASN A 82 -2.85 9.42 16.88
C ASN A 82 -4.35 9.37 16.56
N SER A 83 -4.88 8.17 16.31
CA SER A 83 -6.32 7.98 16.22
C SER A 83 -6.95 8.19 17.58
N ASN A 84 -8.00 9.00 17.63
CA ASN A 84 -8.77 9.22 18.85
C ASN A 84 -9.88 8.17 18.92
N TYR A 85 -10.02 7.55 20.09
CA TYR A 85 -11.08 6.58 20.37
C TYR A 85 -11.66 6.85 21.76
N ASP A 86 -12.92 7.27 21.80
CA ASP A 86 -13.70 7.43 23.02
C ASP A 86 -14.41 6.11 23.37
N SER A 87 -13.99 5.47 24.46
CA SER A 87 -14.56 4.21 24.93
C SER A 87 -16.01 4.32 25.40
N ASN A 88 -16.52 5.53 25.63
CA ASN A 88 -17.92 5.75 26.00
C ASN A 88 -18.85 5.85 24.78
N SER A 89 -18.27 6.05 23.60
CA SER A 89 -19.00 6.13 22.33
C SER A 89 -19.01 4.77 21.62
N SER A 90 -19.99 4.52 20.75
CA SER A 90 -20.01 3.29 19.96
C SER A 90 -18.83 3.23 18.99
N TRP A 91 -18.45 2.04 18.54
CA TRP A 91 -17.39 1.89 17.53
C TRP A 91 -17.71 2.66 16.25
N LEU A 92 -18.98 2.64 15.81
CA LEU A 92 -19.40 3.31 14.58
C LEU A 92 -19.27 4.83 14.66
N VAL A 93 -19.69 5.44 15.77
CA VAL A 93 -19.56 6.90 15.98
C VAL A 93 -18.10 7.31 15.96
N ASN A 94 -17.25 6.55 16.64
CA ASN A 94 -15.80 6.74 16.63
C ASN A 94 -15.24 6.66 15.19
N ALA A 95 -15.61 5.63 14.43
CA ALA A 95 -15.15 5.45 13.05
C ALA A 95 -15.62 6.58 12.11
N GLU A 96 -16.84 7.09 12.27
CA GLU A 96 -17.36 8.23 11.51
C GLU A 96 -16.61 9.52 11.82
N GLU A 97 -16.28 9.80 13.09
CA GLU A 97 -15.48 10.97 13.46
C GLU A 97 -14.04 10.86 12.94
N GLU A 98 -13.46 9.67 13.04
CA GLU A 98 -12.12 9.40 12.55
C GLU A 98 -12.04 9.47 11.00
N ASP A 99 -13.09 9.10 10.27
CA ASP A 99 -13.18 9.27 8.80
C ASP A 99 -13.05 10.74 8.38
N LYS A 100 -13.57 11.68 9.19
CA LYS A 100 -13.42 13.12 8.92
C LYS A 100 -11.97 13.58 9.02
N ARG A 101 -11.20 13.01 9.94
CA ARG A 101 -9.78 13.34 10.16
C ARG A 101 -8.87 12.64 9.16
N CYS A 102 -9.07 11.34 8.99
CA CYS A 102 -8.32 10.50 8.10
C CYS A 102 -9.30 9.58 7.34
N PRO A 103 -9.70 9.94 6.12
CA PRO A 103 -10.73 9.21 5.40
C PRO A 103 -10.36 7.75 5.14
N PHE A 104 -11.32 6.86 5.40
CA PHE A 104 -11.35 5.50 4.91
C PHE A 104 -11.91 5.49 3.49
N GLN A 105 -11.65 4.40 2.76
CA GLN A 105 -12.37 4.10 1.54
C GLN A 105 -13.86 3.85 1.85
N ALA A 106 -14.11 3.00 2.85
CA ALA A 106 -15.42 2.76 3.43
C ALA A 106 -15.32 2.20 4.85
N ILE A 107 -16.44 2.26 5.58
CA ILE A 107 -16.62 1.68 6.91
C ILE A 107 -17.55 0.47 6.77
N LEU A 108 -17.11 -0.71 7.18
CA LEU A 108 -17.93 -1.92 7.20
C LEU A 108 -18.54 -2.09 8.59
N SER A 109 -19.86 -2.09 8.64
CA SER A 109 -20.64 -2.11 9.88
C SER A 109 -21.88 -2.98 9.74
N CYS A 110 -22.38 -3.51 10.85
CA CYS A 110 -23.68 -4.19 10.89
C CYS A 110 -24.85 -3.21 10.68
N GLN A 111 -24.66 -1.93 10.99
CA GLN A 111 -25.72 -0.92 11.01
C GLN A 111 -25.27 0.37 10.31
N ASN A 112 -26.22 1.05 9.68
CA ASN A 112 -26.05 2.40 9.10
C ASN A 112 -27.25 3.29 9.49
N PRO A 113 -27.40 3.65 10.79
CA PRO A 113 -28.59 4.32 11.29
C PRO A 113 -28.77 5.73 10.70
N ASN A 114 -27.66 6.39 10.36
CA ASN A 114 -27.66 7.75 9.82
C ASN A 114 -27.67 7.80 8.28
N ASN A 115 -27.80 6.63 7.62
CA ASN A 115 -27.72 6.50 6.17
C ASN A 115 -26.48 7.19 5.55
N ASN A 116 -25.34 7.05 6.22
CA ASN A 116 -24.07 7.61 5.77
C ASN A 116 -23.54 6.79 4.57
N GLN A 117 -23.20 7.48 3.47
CA GLN A 117 -22.75 6.86 2.22
C GLN A 117 -21.37 6.17 2.34
N LYS A 118 -20.60 6.46 3.40
CA LYS A 118 -19.34 5.79 3.70
C LYS A 118 -19.53 4.43 4.36
N ILE A 119 -20.68 4.18 4.96
CA ILE A 119 -20.96 2.94 5.69
C ILE A 119 -21.59 1.93 4.74
N LEU A 120 -20.89 0.81 4.53
CA LEU A 120 -21.41 -0.33 3.79
C LEU A 120 -21.87 -1.37 4.81
N SER A 121 -23.14 -1.78 4.73
CA SER A 121 -23.62 -2.89 5.54
C SER A 121 -22.87 -4.17 5.15
N GLY A 122 -22.47 -4.98 6.13
CA GLY A 122 -21.74 -6.24 5.89
C GLY A 122 -22.49 -7.35 5.12
N GLN A 123 -23.59 -7.02 4.44
CA GLN A 123 -24.41 -7.92 3.61
C GLN A 123 -23.98 -7.83 2.13
N ILE A 124 -23.83 -8.98 1.46
CA ILE A 124 -23.29 -9.07 0.08
C ILE A 124 -24.10 -8.23 -0.92
N SER A 125 -25.44 -8.34 -0.90
CA SER A 125 -26.32 -7.67 -1.88
C SER A 125 -26.17 -6.15 -1.89
N ASN A 126 -25.75 -5.57 -0.77
CA ASN A 126 -25.60 -4.13 -0.63
C ASN A 126 -24.18 -3.66 -0.98
N ILE A 127 -23.19 -4.57 -0.95
CA ILE A 127 -21.78 -4.19 -1.08
C ILE A 127 -21.27 -4.29 -2.52
N ASP A 128 -21.71 -5.31 -3.29
CA ASP A 128 -21.22 -5.54 -4.66
C ASP A 128 -21.60 -4.42 -5.65
N SER A 129 -22.66 -3.67 -5.37
CA SER A 129 -23.08 -2.54 -6.20
C SER A 129 -22.43 -1.21 -5.82
N ASP A 130 -21.78 -1.11 -4.66
CA ASP A 130 -21.17 0.15 -4.22
C ASP A 130 -19.82 0.39 -4.91
N LEU A 131 -19.67 1.57 -5.50
CA LEU A 131 -18.44 1.98 -6.20
C LEU A 131 -17.20 2.01 -5.29
N LYS A 132 -17.39 2.14 -3.97
CA LYS A 132 -16.30 2.08 -2.98
C LYS A 132 -15.84 0.65 -2.72
N TRP A 133 -16.61 -0.34 -3.12
CA TRP A 133 -16.27 -1.75 -3.01
C TRP A 133 -15.85 -2.34 -4.36
N SER A 134 -16.55 -2.00 -5.44
CA SER A 134 -16.34 -2.52 -6.79
C SER A 134 -15.25 -1.77 -7.56
N LEU A 135 -14.05 -1.80 -6.97
CA LEU A 135 -12.85 -1.15 -7.50
C LEU A 135 -12.03 -2.11 -8.38
N LYS A 136 -11.28 -1.54 -9.32
CA LYS A 136 -10.39 -2.29 -10.23
C LYS A 136 -9.03 -2.57 -9.59
N SER A 137 -8.42 -3.71 -9.92
CA SER A 137 -7.04 -4.07 -9.58
C SER A 137 -6.03 -3.70 -10.68
N GLN A 138 -6.51 -3.27 -11.84
CA GLN A 138 -5.70 -2.81 -12.97
C GLN A 138 -6.26 -1.51 -13.53
N PHE A 139 -5.34 -0.62 -13.91
CA PHE A 139 -5.67 0.68 -14.50
C PHE A 139 -4.82 0.90 -15.75
N SER A 140 -5.47 1.26 -16.87
CA SER A 140 -4.81 1.85 -18.05
C SER A 140 -5.00 3.35 -18.01
N PHE A 141 -3.94 4.11 -18.27
CA PHE A 141 -3.92 5.56 -18.16
C PHE A 141 -2.76 6.17 -18.93
N LYS A 142 -2.81 7.49 -19.15
CA LYS A 142 -1.72 8.24 -19.79
C LYS A 142 -0.48 8.24 -18.90
N ARG A 143 0.69 7.90 -19.45
CA ARG A 143 1.98 7.78 -18.75
C ARG A 143 2.55 9.15 -18.35
N THR A 144 1.79 9.90 -17.55
CA THR A 144 2.17 11.19 -16.97
C THR A 144 2.42 11.01 -15.48
N ALA A 145 3.32 11.80 -14.90
CA ALA A 145 3.65 11.73 -13.48
C ALA A 145 2.42 11.88 -12.58
N ASN A 146 1.51 12.80 -12.92
CA ASN A 146 0.31 13.07 -12.14
C ASN A 146 -0.68 11.88 -12.15
N GLU A 147 -0.95 11.30 -13.33
CA GLU A 147 -1.86 10.15 -13.41
C GLU A 147 -1.28 8.91 -12.72
N MET A 148 0.04 8.65 -12.89
CA MET A 148 0.73 7.58 -12.18
C MET A 148 0.55 7.73 -10.66
N ALA A 149 0.89 8.88 -10.10
CA ALA A 149 0.83 9.11 -8.66
C ALA A 149 -0.61 9.07 -8.14
N LYS A 150 -1.56 9.68 -8.86
CA LYS A 150 -2.98 9.69 -8.48
C LYS A 150 -3.55 8.28 -8.34
N ILE A 151 -3.21 7.37 -9.24
CA ILE A 151 -3.75 6.00 -9.24
C ILE A 151 -3.29 5.21 -8.03
N ILE A 152 -2.06 5.40 -7.57
CA ILE A 152 -1.49 4.68 -6.42
C ILE A 152 -1.45 5.52 -5.13
N SER A 153 -2.01 6.74 -5.15
CA SER A 153 -2.05 7.66 -4.02
C SER A 153 -2.56 7.02 -2.74
N SER A 154 -3.61 6.20 -2.82
CA SER A 154 -4.19 5.49 -1.68
C SER A 154 -3.21 4.51 -1.01
N MET A 155 -2.37 3.84 -1.78
CA MET A 155 -1.29 2.98 -1.27
C MET A 155 -0.16 3.82 -0.66
N LEU A 156 0.33 4.81 -1.42
CA LEU A 156 1.48 5.64 -1.02
C LEU A 156 1.23 6.47 0.25
N ARG A 157 0.00 6.97 0.43
CA ARG A 157 -0.40 7.74 1.62
C ARG A 157 -0.61 6.87 2.87
N LYS A 158 -0.51 5.54 2.75
CA LYS A 158 -0.84 4.61 3.85
C LYS A 158 0.30 3.64 4.18
N CYS A 159 1.26 3.45 3.28
CA CYS A 159 2.44 2.62 3.51
C CYS A 159 3.45 3.27 4.47
N ASN A 160 4.19 2.47 5.24
CA ASN A 160 5.34 2.91 6.04
C ASN A 160 6.68 2.61 5.36
N ILE A 161 6.69 1.71 4.38
CA ILE A 161 7.85 1.38 3.56
C ILE A 161 7.43 1.51 2.10
N ALA A 162 8.24 2.17 1.28
CA ALA A 162 8.08 2.18 -0.16
C ALA A 162 9.42 1.92 -0.85
N VAL A 163 9.45 0.90 -1.70
CA VAL A 163 10.61 0.50 -2.50
C VAL A 163 10.23 0.70 -3.96
N PHE A 164 10.93 1.61 -4.62
CA PHE A 164 10.78 1.88 -6.04
C PHE A 164 11.85 1.11 -6.80
N ILE A 165 11.46 0.14 -7.63
CA ILE A 165 12.38 -0.65 -8.44
C ILE A 165 12.22 -0.18 -9.89
N ASP A 166 13.24 0.51 -10.41
CA ASP A 166 13.34 0.85 -11.83
C ASP A 166 14.78 0.63 -12.33
N PRO A 167 15.03 -0.44 -13.08
CA PRO A 167 16.37 -0.79 -13.56
C PRO A 167 17.04 0.32 -14.36
N TYR A 168 16.26 1.19 -15.00
CA TYR A 168 16.73 2.18 -15.97
C TYR A 168 16.76 3.61 -15.43
N PHE A 169 16.42 3.81 -14.15
CA PHE A 169 16.32 5.15 -13.58
C PHE A 169 17.59 5.99 -13.80
N ARG A 170 17.38 7.22 -14.28
CA ARG A 170 18.45 8.21 -14.50
C ARG A 170 18.11 9.52 -13.78
N ALA A 171 18.90 9.89 -12.77
CA ALA A 171 18.68 11.10 -11.98
C ALA A 171 18.84 12.41 -12.79
N ASN A 172 19.64 12.39 -13.86
CA ASN A 172 19.81 13.55 -14.74
C ASN A 172 18.63 13.76 -15.71
N GLN A 173 17.77 12.76 -15.90
CA GLN A 173 16.64 12.81 -16.83
C GLN A 173 15.37 13.28 -16.14
N ARG A 174 14.65 14.20 -16.80
CA ARG A 174 13.40 14.76 -16.27
C ARG A 174 12.28 13.71 -16.21
N SER A 175 12.16 12.86 -17.23
CA SER A 175 11.13 11.82 -17.34
C SER A 175 11.14 10.82 -16.19
N PHE A 176 12.31 10.51 -15.61
CA PHE A 176 12.39 9.65 -14.42
C PHE A 176 12.12 10.41 -13.13
N ARG A 177 12.55 11.67 -13.05
CA ARG A 177 12.40 12.49 -11.83
C ARG A 177 10.95 12.89 -11.57
N GLU A 178 10.18 13.22 -12.60
CA GLU A 178 8.82 13.74 -12.42
C GLU A 178 7.84 12.74 -11.77
N PRO A 179 7.76 11.47 -12.21
CA PRO A 179 6.92 10.49 -11.53
C PRO A 179 7.37 10.24 -10.10
N LEU A 180 8.69 10.10 -9.86
CA LEU A 180 9.22 9.92 -8.51
C LEU A 180 8.86 11.13 -7.62
N ILE A 181 9.00 12.35 -8.12
CA ILE A 181 8.53 13.58 -7.48
C ILE A 181 7.05 13.47 -7.08
N ALA A 182 6.20 13.03 -8.01
CA ALA A 182 4.76 12.94 -7.78
C ALA A 182 4.44 11.87 -6.72
N PHE A 183 5.10 10.71 -6.77
CA PHE A 183 4.99 9.67 -5.75
C PHE A 183 5.40 10.18 -4.36
N LEU A 184 6.54 10.85 -4.26
CA LEU A 184 7.03 11.41 -3.00
C LEU A 184 6.12 12.51 -2.46
N THR A 185 5.49 13.27 -3.36
CA THR A 185 4.48 14.26 -2.98
C THR A 185 3.27 13.59 -2.33
N GLU A 186 2.78 12.49 -2.91
CA GLU A 186 1.70 11.69 -2.31
C GLU A 186 2.09 11.13 -0.93
N ILE A 187 3.32 10.61 -0.80
CA ILE A 187 3.85 10.11 0.47
C ILE A 187 3.97 11.23 1.52
N SER A 188 4.32 12.46 1.13
CA SER A 188 4.40 13.59 2.06
C SER A 188 3.02 14.04 2.59
N GLN A 189 1.93 13.65 1.92
CA GLN A 189 0.55 13.99 2.30
C GLN A 189 -0.09 12.95 3.24
N LYS A 190 0.70 12.09 3.89
CA LYS A 190 0.20 11.09 4.85
C LYS A 190 -0.65 11.76 5.93
N CYS A 191 -1.91 11.34 6.03
CA CYS A 191 -2.86 11.84 7.04
C CYS A 191 -2.59 11.25 8.44
N ASN A 192 -1.85 10.15 8.51
CA ASN A 192 -1.33 9.60 9.76
C ASN A 192 0.00 10.32 9.97
N ASN A 193 0.11 11.16 11.01
CA ASN A 193 1.29 11.99 11.37
C ASN A 193 2.59 11.19 11.68
N SER A 194 2.78 10.03 11.04
CA SER A 194 4.01 9.28 11.01
C SER A 194 5.01 10.00 10.10
N ASN A 195 5.90 10.77 10.70
CA ASN A 195 6.99 11.44 9.97
C ASN A 195 8.08 10.47 9.48
N SER A 196 8.00 9.18 9.83
CA SER A 196 8.97 8.18 9.38
C SER A 196 8.33 7.26 8.33
N VAL A 197 8.75 7.43 7.09
CA VAL A 197 8.51 6.47 6.02
C VAL A 197 9.89 6.04 5.51
N SER A 198 10.11 4.73 5.35
CA SER A 198 11.34 4.22 4.75
C SER A 198 11.19 4.23 3.23
N LEU A 199 12.09 4.92 2.53
CA LEU A 199 12.07 5.03 1.07
C LEU A 199 13.34 4.47 0.48
N GLU A 200 13.18 3.58 -0.47
CA GLU A 200 14.30 3.01 -1.22
C GLU A 200 14.08 3.18 -2.74
N LEU A 201 15.17 3.44 -3.47
CA LEU A 201 15.19 3.41 -4.93
C LEU A 201 16.25 2.41 -5.39
N HIS A 202 15.80 1.41 -6.15
CA HIS A 202 16.60 0.29 -6.62
C HIS A 202 16.79 0.38 -8.13
N VAL A 203 18.05 0.31 -8.57
CA VAL A 203 18.43 0.43 -9.99
C VAL A 203 19.42 -0.66 -10.40
N SER A 204 19.56 -0.92 -11.69
CA SER A 204 20.49 -1.95 -12.20
C SER A 204 21.87 -1.40 -12.51
N ALA A 205 22.90 -2.19 -12.23
CA ALA A 205 24.26 -2.02 -12.73
C ALA A 205 24.49 -2.69 -14.09
N ASP A 206 23.63 -3.63 -14.50
CA ASP A 206 23.84 -4.51 -15.66
C ASP A 206 23.05 -4.09 -16.91
N ILE A 207 22.53 -2.86 -16.94
CA ILE A 207 21.89 -2.34 -18.15
C ILE A 207 22.94 -1.93 -19.20
N TYR A 208 22.56 -2.00 -20.48
CA TYR A 208 23.41 -1.49 -21.55
C TYR A 208 23.76 -0.01 -21.31
N ASN A 209 25.05 0.32 -21.42
CA ASN A 209 25.60 1.64 -21.08
C ASN A 209 25.25 2.10 -19.66
N ALA A 210 25.26 1.18 -18.69
CA ALA A 210 25.21 1.57 -17.28
C ALA A 210 26.45 2.42 -16.94
N PRO A 211 26.28 3.57 -16.26
CA PRO A 211 27.39 4.40 -15.79
C PRO A 211 28.19 3.67 -14.70
N SER A 212 29.37 4.18 -14.33
CA SER A 212 30.03 3.71 -13.11
C SER A 212 29.18 4.06 -11.87
N PHE A 213 29.43 3.36 -10.77
CA PHE A 213 28.74 3.63 -9.51
C PHE A 213 28.96 5.07 -9.05
N GLU A 214 30.20 5.58 -9.16
CA GLU A 214 30.57 6.94 -8.78
C GLU A 214 29.81 7.97 -9.61
N PHE A 215 29.74 7.77 -10.93
CA PHE A 215 29.01 8.68 -11.81
C PHE A 215 27.51 8.69 -11.47
N PHE A 216 26.90 7.51 -11.29
CA PHE A 216 25.49 7.43 -10.89
C PHE A 216 25.24 8.15 -9.55
N ARG A 217 26.09 7.92 -8.56
CA ARG A 217 26.01 8.57 -7.25
C ARG A 217 26.11 10.08 -7.37
N ASP A 218 27.07 10.59 -8.13
CA ASP A 218 27.27 12.02 -8.34
C ASP A 218 26.06 12.65 -9.05
N GLU A 219 25.47 11.97 -10.04
CA GLU A 219 24.23 12.41 -10.67
C GLU A 219 23.05 12.47 -9.69
N CYS A 220 22.89 11.47 -8.84
CA CYS A 220 21.87 11.47 -7.81
C CYS A 220 22.08 12.63 -6.83
N VAL A 221 23.29 12.78 -6.27
CA VAL A 221 23.63 13.84 -5.30
C VAL A 221 23.40 15.22 -5.91
N LYS A 222 23.70 15.40 -7.19
CA LYS A 222 23.49 16.67 -7.91
C LYS A 222 22.00 16.96 -8.16
N ASN A 223 21.23 15.98 -8.62
CA ASN A 223 19.91 16.22 -9.21
C ASN A 223 18.72 15.93 -8.28
N MET A 224 18.89 15.06 -7.28
CA MET A 224 17.78 14.57 -6.44
C MET A 224 17.42 15.43 -5.21
N PRO A 225 18.34 16.18 -4.56
CA PRO A 225 17.97 16.94 -3.35
C PRO A 225 16.79 17.90 -3.55
N ASN A 226 16.67 18.53 -4.72
CA ASN A 226 15.57 19.45 -5.02
C ASN A 226 14.30 18.76 -5.55
N CYS A 227 14.34 17.43 -5.71
CA CYS A 227 13.19 16.63 -6.15
C CYS A 227 12.46 16.01 -4.95
N ILE A 228 13.20 15.66 -3.91
CA ILE A 228 12.70 15.00 -2.71
C ILE A 228 12.13 16.05 -1.75
N PRO A 229 10.90 15.88 -1.23
CA PRO A 229 10.32 16.76 -0.21
C PRO A 229 11.25 16.94 0.98
N LYS A 230 11.21 18.12 1.58
CA LYS A 230 12.06 18.48 2.71
C LYS A 230 11.98 17.43 3.81
N ASP A 231 13.13 17.07 4.37
CA ASP A 231 13.30 16.14 5.49
C ASP A 231 12.97 14.66 5.18
N LEU A 232 12.43 14.35 3.99
CA LEU A 232 12.37 12.98 3.51
C LEU A 232 13.75 12.50 3.05
N LYS A 233 13.98 11.20 3.23
CA LYS A 233 15.23 10.51 2.94
C LYS A 233 14.96 9.37 1.99
N ILE A 234 15.78 9.21 0.97
CA ILE A 234 15.73 8.06 0.06
C ILE A 234 17.08 7.37 0.08
N LEU A 235 17.06 6.07 0.35
CA LEU A 235 18.20 5.17 0.25
C LEU A 235 18.29 4.64 -1.19
N PHE A 236 19.40 4.90 -1.86
CA PHE A 236 19.68 4.40 -3.20
C PHE A 236 20.46 3.10 -3.11
N LYS A 237 19.95 2.06 -3.76
CA LYS A 237 20.61 0.76 -3.91
C LYS A 237 20.81 0.47 -5.40
N ARG A 238 22.03 0.06 -5.76
CA ARG A 238 22.37 -0.33 -7.12
C ARG A 238 22.73 -1.80 -7.11
N TRP A 239 22.07 -2.56 -7.97
CA TRP A 239 22.12 -4.01 -7.96
C TRP A 239 22.86 -4.56 -9.17
N LYS A 240 23.70 -5.56 -8.91
CA LYS A 240 24.33 -6.41 -9.90
C LYS A 240 23.76 -7.82 -9.79
N ARG A 241 23.48 -8.43 -10.92
CA ARG A 241 22.99 -9.79 -11.04
C ARG A 241 24.06 -10.77 -10.54
N ARG A 242 23.63 -11.68 -9.65
CA ARG A 242 24.43 -12.85 -9.26
C ARG A 242 24.56 -13.83 -10.43
N ASN A 243 25.62 -14.62 -10.45
CA ASN A 243 25.76 -15.71 -11.41
C ASN A 243 24.53 -16.63 -11.35
N ASN A 244 23.86 -16.82 -12.49
CA ASN A 244 22.60 -17.57 -12.63
C ASN A 244 21.41 -17.02 -11.81
N GLY A 245 21.51 -15.80 -11.26
CA GLY A 245 20.41 -15.13 -10.57
C GLY A 245 19.35 -14.59 -11.54
N PRO A 246 18.24 -14.03 -11.02
CA PRO A 246 17.22 -13.37 -11.84
C PRO A 246 17.74 -12.08 -12.49
N ASP A 247 17.07 -11.64 -13.55
CA ASP A 247 17.35 -10.35 -14.19
C ASP A 247 16.59 -9.21 -13.49
N LEU A 248 17.27 -8.08 -13.26
CA LEU A 248 16.64 -6.85 -12.79
C LEU A 248 16.03 -6.10 -14.00
N HIS A 249 14.82 -6.47 -14.42
CA HIS A 249 14.24 -5.97 -15.67
C HIS A 249 12.87 -5.31 -15.54
N ASP A 250 12.06 -5.80 -14.62
CA ASP A 250 10.71 -5.31 -14.38
C ASP A 250 10.68 -4.11 -13.46
N ARG A 251 9.59 -3.35 -13.52
CA ARG A 251 9.41 -2.13 -12.74
C ARG A 251 8.30 -2.33 -11.73
N TYR A 252 8.67 -2.16 -10.46
CA TYR A 252 7.77 -2.42 -9.35
C TYR A 252 7.74 -1.22 -8.40
N ILE A 253 6.60 -1.02 -7.78
CA ILE A 253 6.50 -0.23 -6.55
C ILE A 253 5.99 -1.19 -5.49
N LEU A 254 6.86 -1.52 -4.55
CA LEU A 254 6.54 -2.38 -3.42
C LEU A 254 6.35 -1.54 -2.17
N THR A 255 5.36 -1.89 -1.36
CA THR A 255 5.10 -1.26 -0.07
C THR A 255 4.81 -2.32 0.98
N ASP A 256 4.91 -1.98 2.26
CA ASP A 256 4.58 -2.87 3.38
C ASP A 256 3.11 -3.35 3.39
N ILE A 257 2.26 -2.80 2.51
CA ILE A 257 0.85 -3.18 2.38
C ILE A 257 0.51 -3.86 1.04
N GLY A 258 1.50 -4.11 0.18
CA GLY A 258 1.33 -4.74 -1.14
C GLY A 258 2.18 -4.05 -2.22
N GLY A 259 2.04 -4.47 -3.48
CA GLY A 259 2.83 -3.88 -4.56
C GLY A 259 2.14 -3.90 -5.92
N ILE A 260 2.68 -3.13 -6.85
CA ILE A 260 2.21 -3.02 -8.23
C ILE A 260 3.36 -3.16 -9.21
N THR A 261 3.05 -3.63 -10.42
CA THR A 261 3.97 -3.60 -11.58
C THR A 261 3.49 -2.61 -12.63
N SER A 262 4.44 -2.02 -13.37
CA SER A 262 4.18 -1.15 -14.50
C SER A 262 4.61 -1.80 -15.81
N THR A 263 3.73 -1.82 -16.82
CA THR A 263 4.02 -2.52 -18.09
C THR A 263 4.97 -1.75 -19.01
N ARG A 264 5.15 -0.43 -18.84
CA ARG A 264 5.98 0.41 -19.73
C ARG A 264 6.98 1.31 -19.00
N GLY A 265 7.25 1.08 -17.72
CA GLY A 265 8.23 1.84 -16.93
C GLY A 265 7.62 2.74 -15.85
N LEU A 266 8.46 3.31 -14.99
CA LEU A 266 8.06 4.33 -13.99
C LEU A 266 8.44 5.75 -14.43
N ASP A 267 8.90 5.93 -15.66
CA ASP A 267 9.17 7.21 -16.29
C ASP A 267 7.91 7.81 -16.95
N SER A 268 7.84 9.14 -16.99
CA SER A 268 6.80 9.86 -17.71
C SER A 268 7.12 9.96 -19.20
N ASP A 269 6.08 10.16 -19.99
CA ASP A 269 6.15 10.48 -21.41
C ASP A 269 5.14 11.58 -21.75
N ASP A 270 5.65 12.67 -22.30
CA ASP A 270 4.83 13.81 -22.74
C ASP A 270 4.13 13.52 -24.09
N SER A 271 4.46 12.42 -24.78
CA SER A 271 3.84 12.02 -26.04
C SER A 271 2.40 11.49 -25.88
N GLY A 272 1.94 11.29 -24.63
CA GLY A 272 0.60 10.80 -24.33
C GLY A 272 0.46 9.28 -24.45
N SER A 273 1.57 8.53 -24.45
CA SER A 273 1.53 7.07 -24.43
C SER A 273 0.78 6.54 -23.21
N GLU A 274 0.11 5.40 -23.37
CA GLU A 274 -0.58 4.72 -22.28
C GLU A 274 0.32 3.70 -21.59
N THR A 275 0.12 3.50 -20.29
CA THR A 275 0.71 2.41 -19.50
C THR A 275 -0.35 1.75 -18.61
N ASN A 276 -0.01 0.60 -18.05
CA ASN A 276 -0.83 -0.07 -17.06
C ASN A 276 -0.11 -0.18 -15.72
N PHE A 277 -0.86 0.02 -14.64
CA PHE A 277 -0.50 -0.49 -13.33
C PHE A 277 -1.37 -1.70 -13.01
N ILE A 278 -0.71 -2.78 -12.57
CA ILE A 278 -1.35 -4.05 -12.22
C ILE A 278 -0.96 -4.37 -10.78
N LEU A 279 -1.97 -4.63 -9.93
CA LEU A 279 -1.73 -5.09 -8.56
C LEU A 279 -1.06 -6.47 -8.58
N LEU A 280 0.01 -6.63 -7.82
CA LEU A 280 0.69 -7.90 -7.67
C LEU A 280 -0.16 -8.86 -6.84
N GLU A 281 -0.31 -10.09 -7.31
CA GLU A 281 -0.88 -11.16 -6.50
C GLU A 281 0.00 -11.48 -5.29
N LYS A 282 -0.60 -12.06 -4.25
CA LYS A 282 0.06 -12.30 -2.97
C LYS A 282 1.41 -13.03 -3.09
N GLN A 283 1.43 -14.13 -3.85
CA GLN A 283 2.64 -14.94 -3.99
C GLN A 283 3.75 -14.20 -4.74
N VAL A 284 3.39 -13.46 -5.80
CA VAL A 284 4.33 -12.64 -6.57
C VAL A 284 4.89 -11.51 -5.70
N TYR A 285 4.03 -10.82 -4.95
CA TYR A 285 4.44 -9.78 -4.02
C TYR A 285 5.41 -10.32 -2.96
N ILE A 286 5.09 -11.45 -2.30
CA ILE A 286 5.95 -12.04 -1.25
C ILE A 286 7.32 -12.41 -1.83
N HIS A 287 7.34 -13.02 -3.01
CA HIS A 287 8.58 -13.38 -3.68
C HIS A 287 9.43 -12.15 -3.98
N LEU A 288 8.87 -11.13 -4.64
CA LEU A 288 9.59 -9.90 -4.95
C LEU A 288 10.02 -9.14 -3.69
N TRP A 289 9.18 -9.11 -2.66
CA TRP A 289 9.55 -8.48 -1.38
C TRP A 289 10.76 -9.17 -0.76
N ASN A 290 10.84 -10.50 -0.81
CA ASN A 290 12.03 -11.20 -0.36
C ASN A 290 13.25 -10.86 -1.22
N ASP A 291 13.13 -10.97 -2.54
CA ASP A 291 14.22 -10.76 -3.50
C ASP A 291 14.79 -9.33 -3.50
N TYR A 292 14.05 -8.35 -3.02
CA TYR A 292 14.50 -6.95 -2.97
C TYR A 292 14.74 -6.41 -1.56
N VAL A 293 14.00 -6.88 -0.56
CA VAL A 293 13.98 -6.26 0.78
C VAL A 293 14.58 -7.16 1.84
N ASN A 294 14.09 -8.39 2.00
CA ASN A 294 14.48 -9.24 3.12
C ASN A 294 15.79 -10.00 2.88
N ASP A 295 15.92 -10.61 1.71
CA ASP A 295 17.08 -11.41 1.31
C ASP A 295 17.39 -11.13 -0.17
N PRO A 296 18.08 -10.01 -0.46
CA PRO A 296 18.25 -9.56 -1.83
C PRO A 296 18.85 -10.65 -2.73
N ALA A 297 18.19 -10.93 -3.86
CA ALA A 297 18.64 -11.91 -4.85
C ALA A 297 19.83 -11.41 -5.71
N PHE A 298 20.30 -10.19 -5.43
CA PHE A 298 21.30 -9.44 -6.18
C PHE A 298 22.46 -9.04 -5.26
N ASP A 299 23.60 -8.73 -5.87
CA ASP A 299 24.75 -8.17 -5.16
C ASP A 299 24.75 -6.65 -5.28
N LEU A 300 25.14 -5.93 -4.21
CA LEU A 300 25.29 -4.48 -4.30
C LEU A 300 26.47 -4.11 -5.21
N ASP A 301 26.24 -3.21 -6.16
CA ASP A 301 27.28 -2.53 -6.93
C ASP A 301 27.69 -1.25 -6.21
N GLY A 302 28.80 -1.31 -5.47
CA GLY A 302 29.26 -0.24 -4.60
C GLY A 302 28.56 -0.24 -3.23
N THR A 303 28.45 0.93 -2.62
CA THR A 303 27.77 1.10 -1.32
C THR A 303 26.42 1.80 -1.50
N GLU A 304 25.40 1.40 -0.75
CA GLU A 304 24.18 2.19 -0.66
C GLU A 304 24.45 3.60 -0.14
N PHE A 305 23.62 4.57 -0.54
CA PHE A 305 23.78 5.96 -0.11
C PHE A 305 22.43 6.67 0.04
N GLU A 306 22.34 7.58 1.00
CA GLU A 306 21.12 8.32 1.31
C GLU A 306 21.17 9.74 0.73
N ILE A 307 20.03 10.21 0.21
CA ILE A 307 19.83 11.62 -0.13
C ILE A 307 18.67 12.18 0.67
N ILE A 308 18.92 13.32 1.32
CA ILE A 308 17.93 14.09 2.07
C ILE A 308 17.35 15.18 1.17
N GLY A 309 16.02 15.27 1.14
CA GLY A 309 15.28 16.24 0.38
C GLY A 309 15.36 17.67 0.91
N ARG A 310 15.30 18.62 -0.01
CA ARG A 310 15.35 20.07 0.21
C ARG A 310 14.18 20.81 -0.44
N ARG A 311 13.30 20.08 -1.13
CA ARG A 311 12.16 20.67 -1.83
C ARG A 311 11.12 21.15 -0.83
N ARG A 312 10.83 22.44 -0.89
CA ARG A 312 9.73 23.08 -0.14
C ARG A 312 8.40 22.83 -0.83
#